data_AF-A0A088RPD7-F1
#
_entry.id   AF-A0A088RPD7-F1
#
_cell.length_a   1.000
_cell.length_b   1.000
_cell.length_c   1.000
_cell.angle_alpha   90.00
_cell.angle_beta   90.00
_cell.angle_gamma   90.00
#
_symmetry.space_group_name_H-M   'P 1'
#
loop_
_entity.id
_entity.type
_entity.pdbx_description
1 polymer ?
#
loop_
_entity_poly.entity_id
_entity_poly.type
_entity_poly.pdbx_seq_one_letter_code
_entity_poly.pdbx_strand_id
1 'polypeptide(L)'
;MLRARRPAGPGRAPLSDLSSSSDNSRREPMLEGRPKRCRTPCQDEVAFKELQARKLDVQTRVRQQIEVLSGLESNVLDFYYTHMLRFEPLLEFVFHTPLSAATAPASVSNGVLGEGLTEVFPELKSTTALVGICDGCPPSLTREPVPIQPAAVPAKTRYYYNSALMRLYREVALQEKDLAQEYASETTRLAAAELSVQRDIIDGSLAGQLRIEQEEQEALNKLLEFLAGVTAQCAAYRQLVQAAGERIKGIEKAREACLARKTNLEAKKLEQMGNAERIKEEVAAYRRCVEVAATELEKRKLINRSLEDEIEKRRAAMKRRRKE
;
A
#
# COMPACT_ATOMS: atom_id res chain seq x y z
N MET A 1 12.25 -81.28 -18.77
CA MET A 1 13.13 -81.89 -19.79
C MET A 1 12.80 -81.29 -21.15
N LEU A 2 13.84 -80.95 -21.91
CA LEU A 2 13.96 -80.95 -23.38
C LEU A 2 13.12 -79.97 -24.25
N ARG A 3 13.88 -78.98 -24.76
CA ARG A 3 13.82 -78.31 -26.08
C ARG A 3 13.17 -79.10 -27.23
N ALA A 4 12.55 -78.35 -28.14
CA ALA A 4 12.82 -78.35 -29.61
C ALA A 4 12.12 -77.11 -30.24
N ARG A 5 12.80 -76.00 -30.55
CA ARG A 5 13.49 -75.62 -31.80
C ARG A 5 12.69 -75.80 -33.12
N ARG A 6 12.44 -74.65 -33.79
CA ARG A 6 12.19 -74.43 -35.24
C ARG A 6 13.24 -75.13 -36.12
N PRO A 7 12.99 -75.27 -37.44
CA PRO A 7 13.71 -74.40 -38.41
C PRO A 7 12.84 -73.94 -39.62
N ALA A 8 13.03 -72.69 -40.11
CA ALA A 8 13.73 -72.28 -41.36
C ALA A 8 12.91 -72.61 -42.64
N GLY A 9 12.39 -71.64 -43.42
CA GLY A 9 13.09 -70.86 -44.47
C GLY A 9 13.38 -71.73 -45.72
N PRO A 10 13.71 -71.23 -46.95
CA PRO A 10 13.68 -69.90 -47.57
C PRO A 10 13.08 -69.94 -49.02
N GLY A 11 13.25 -68.88 -49.84
CA GLY A 11 13.22 -68.97 -51.32
C GLY A 11 12.58 -67.75 -52.01
N ARG A 12 13.36 -66.73 -52.41
CA ARG A 12 13.97 -66.53 -53.75
C ARG A 12 12.96 -66.55 -54.93
N ALA A 13 12.98 -65.43 -55.65
CA ALA A 13 12.56 -65.18 -57.06
C ALA A 13 13.18 -66.22 -58.04
N PRO A 14 13.06 -66.16 -59.41
CA PRO A 14 12.61 -65.07 -60.31
C PRO A 14 11.98 -65.57 -61.66
N LEU A 15 11.90 -64.68 -62.68
CA LEU A 15 11.85 -64.93 -64.14
C LEU A 15 10.47 -65.43 -64.68
N SER A 16 9.96 -65.09 -65.87
CA SER A 16 10.52 -64.67 -67.17
C SER A 16 9.37 -63.93 -67.91
N ASP A 17 9.55 -62.78 -68.55
CA ASP A 17 10.19 -62.55 -69.86
C ASP A 17 9.34 -62.94 -71.10
N LEU A 18 9.34 -61.99 -72.06
CA LEU A 18 9.13 -62.09 -73.51
C LEU A 18 7.71 -61.90 -74.12
N SER A 19 7.52 -60.65 -74.59
CA SER A 19 7.51 -60.27 -76.02
C SER A 19 6.24 -60.36 -76.88
N SER A 20 6.14 -59.31 -77.70
CA SER A 20 5.51 -59.22 -79.05
C SER A 20 4.01 -58.91 -79.03
N SER A 21 3.42 -57.98 -79.80
CA SER A 21 3.86 -57.13 -80.92
C SER A 21 2.70 -56.17 -81.26
N SER A 22 3.01 -55.03 -81.90
CA SER A 22 2.18 -54.21 -82.82
C SER A 22 0.86 -53.61 -82.28
N ASP A 23 0.45 -52.39 -82.57
CA ASP A 23 0.80 -51.50 -83.66
C ASP A 23 0.40 -50.05 -83.32
N ASN A 24 1.04 -49.10 -83.99
CA ASN A 24 0.81 -47.66 -83.90
C ASN A 24 -0.60 -47.23 -84.34
N SER A 25 -1.21 -46.23 -83.69
CA SER A 25 -1.82 -45.09 -84.42
C SER A 25 -2.22 -43.90 -83.52
N ARG A 26 -1.38 -42.86 -83.58
CA ARG A 26 -1.68 -41.41 -83.69
C ARG A 26 -2.91 -40.74 -83.02
N ARG A 27 -2.55 -39.70 -82.23
CA ARG A 27 -3.10 -38.32 -82.07
C ARG A 27 -4.06 -38.03 -80.89
N GLU A 28 -3.55 -37.19 -80.00
CA GLU A 28 -4.21 -36.21 -79.10
C GLU A 28 -5.20 -35.25 -79.82
N PRO A 29 -6.04 -34.42 -79.13
CA PRO A 29 -6.03 -34.06 -77.69
C PRO A 29 -7.37 -34.18 -76.93
N MET A 30 -7.22 -34.14 -75.59
CA MET A 30 -8.09 -33.59 -74.50
C MET A 30 -9.33 -32.78 -74.93
N LEU A 31 -10.49 -32.72 -74.27
CA LEU A 31 -11.16 -33.12 -73.01
C LEU A 31 -12.67 -33.01 -73.38
N GLU A 32 -13.71 -33.61 -72.79
CA GLU A 32 -14.07 -33.71 -71.38
C GLU A 32 -15.41 -34.49 -71.26
N GLY A 33 -15.58 -35.27 -70.19
CA GLY A 33 -16.88 -35.37 -69.51
C GLY A 33 -17.90 -36.46 -69.93
N ARG A 34 -17.66 -37.73 -69.55
CA ARG A 34 -18.74 -38.57 -69.02
C ARG A 34 -18.37 -39.12 -67.63
N PRO A 35 -19.25 -39.01 -66.62
CA PRO A 35 -18.98 -39.47 -65.27
C PRO A 35 -19.17 -40.99 -65.19
N LYS A 36 -18.40 -41.67 -64.32
CA LYS A 36 -18.83 -42.77 -63.42
C LYS A 36 -17.61 -43.52 -62.84
N ARG A 37 -17.53 -43.58 -61.50
CA ARG A 37 -17.60 -44.77 -60.64
C ARG A 37 -16.83 -44.52 -59.32
N CYS A 38 -17.58 -44.22 -58.27
CA CYS A 38 -17.12 -44.22 -56.89
C CYS A 38 -16.59 -45.61 -56.52
N ARG A 39 -15.31 -45.72 -56.12
CA ARG A 39 -14.75 -46.88 -55.43
C ARG A 39 -14.85 -46.65 -53.92
N THR A 40 -15.32 -47.65 -53.19
CA THR A 40 -15.34 -47.65 -51.72
C THR A 40 -13.90 -47.72 -51.17
N PRO A 41 -13.57 -46.96 -50.10
CA PRO A 41 -12.22 -46.96 -49.49
C PRO A 41 -11.89 -48.29 -48.80
N CYS A 42 -10.60 -48.63 -48.74
CA CYS A 42 -10.10 -49.76 -47.94
C CYS A 42 -10.10 -49.40 -46.43
N GLN A 43 -10.19 -50.40 -45.54
CA GLN A 43 -10.32 -50.19 -44.09
C GLN A 43 -9.14 -49.42 -43.48
N ASP A 44 -7.94 -49.55 -44.04
CA ASP A 44 -6.73 -48.85 -43.56
C ASP A 44 -6.78 -47.33 -43.86
N GLU A 45 -7.39 -46.91 -44.96
CA GLU A 45 -7.58 -45.49 -45.29
C GLU A 45 -8.60 -44.81 -44.37
N VAL A 46 -9.60 -45.56 -43.90
CA VAL A 46 -10.60 -45.06 -42.95
C VAL A 46 -9.96 -44.92 -41.56
N ALA A 47 -9.22 -45.94 -41.11
CA ALA A 47 -8.51 -45.89 -39.84
C ALA A 47 -7.47 -44.76 -39.79
N PHE A 48 -6.73 -44.54 -40.88
CA PHE A 48 -5.76 -43.43 -40.96
C PHE A 48 -6.43 -42.05 -40.89
N LYS A 49 -7.57 -41.85 -41.57
CA LYS A 49 -8.32 -40.59 -41.52
C LYS A 49 -8.94 -40.32 -40.14
N GLU A 50 -9.43 -41.35 -39.46
CA GLU A 50 -9.93 -41.22 -38.07
C GLU A 50 -8.81 -40.86 -37.10
N LEU A 51 -7.61 -41.44 -37.27
CA LEU A 51 -6.46 -41.12 -36.43
C LEU A 51 -5.94 -39.70 -36.69
N GLN A 52 -5.97 -39.24 -37.94
CA GLN A 52 -5.65 -37.87 -38.31
C GLN A 52 -6.66 -36.85 -37.74
N ALA A 53 -7.96 -37.20 -37.75
CA ALA A 53 -9.01 -36.39 -37.14
C ALA A 53 -8.84 -36.28 -35.61
N ARG A 54 -8.54 -37.38 -34.92
CA ARG A 54 -8.28 -37.37 -33.47
C ARG A 54 -7.02 -36.58 -33.12
N LYS A 55 -5.96 -36.64 -33.93
CA LYS A 55 -4.74 -35.84 -33.74
C LYS A 55 -5.04 -34.34 -33.84
N LEU A 56 -5.83 -33.94 -34.85
CA LEU A 56 -6.25 -32.55 -35.03
C LEU A 56 -7.10 -32.06 -33.85
N ASP A 57 -8.06 -32.87 -33.40
CA ASP A 57 -8.92 -32.56 -32.26
C ASP A 57 -8.13 -32.36 -30.95
N VAL A 58 -7.19 -33.26 -30.65
CA VAL A 58 -6.31 -33.10 -29.48
C VAL A 58 -5.43 -31.85 -29.62
N GLN A 59 -4.88 -31.56 -30.81
CA GLN A 59 -4.09 -30.34 -31.03
C GLN A 59 -4.94 -29.07 -30.86
N THR A 60 -6.20 -29.06 -31.30
CA THR A 60 -7.10 -27.92 -31.10
C THR A 60 -7.44 -27.71 -29.62
N ARG A 61 -7.69 -28.79 -28.87
CA ARG A 61 -7.98 -28.67 -27.43
C ARG A 61 -6.78 -28.18 -26.63
N VAL A 62 -5.58 -28.68 -26.94
CA VAL A 62 -4.34 -28.22 -26.27
C VAL A 62 -4.08 -26.74 -26.59
N ARG A 63 -4.30 -26.30 -27.83
CA ARG A 63 -4.19 -24.87 -28.17
C ARG A 63 -5.21 -24.01 -27.43
N GLN A 64 -6.46 -24.45 -27.34
CA GLN A 64 -7.49 -23.76 -26.55
C GLN A 64 -7.13 -23.67 -25.07
N GLN A 65 -6.55 -24.74 -24.49
CA GLN A 65 -6.10 -24.72 -23.10
C GLN A 65 -4.92 -23.76 -22.87
N ILE A 66 -3.96 -23.72 -23.80
CA ILE A 66 -2.83 -22.78 -23.72
C ILE A 66 -3.33 -21.34 -23.82
N GLU A 67 -4.27 -21.05 -24.71
CA GLU A 67 -4.85 -19.71 -24.89
C GLU A 67 -5.61 -19.24 -23.65
N VAL A 68 -6.39 -20.13 -23.01
CA VAL A 68 -7.07 -19.83 -21.74
C VAL A 68 -6.08 -19.60 -20.60
N LEU A 69 -5.02 -20.41 -20.51
CA LEU A 69 -3.99 -20.24 -19.48
C LEU A 69 -3.19 -18.95 -19.68
N SER A 70 -2.85 -18.59 -20.92
CA SER A 70 -2.19 -17.31 -21.22
C SER A 70 -3.10 -16.11 -20.94
N GLY A 71 -4.41 -16.25 -21.18
CA GLY A 71 -5.39 -15.22 -20.83
C GLY A 71 -5.51 -15.03 -19.32
N LEU A 72 -5.50 -16.12 -18.55
CA LEU A 72 -5.48 -16.09 -17.09
C LEU A 72 -4.18 -15.47 -16.55
N GLU A 73 -3.02 -15.84 -17.08
CA GLU A 73 -1.73 -15.26 -16.68
C GLU A 73 -1.70 -13.75 -16.94
N SER A 74 -2.14 -13.32 -18.13
CA SER A 74 -2.23 -11.90 -18.48
C SER A 74 -3.20 -11.14 -17.57
N ASN A 75 -4.36 -11.71 -17.26
CA ASN A 75 -5.36 -11.07 -16.39
C ASN A 75 -4.90 -10.99 -14.94
N VAL A 76 -4.20 -12.02 -14.45
CA VAL A 76 -3.62 -12.02 -13.10
C VAL A 76 -2.50 -10.98 -13.01
N LEU A 77 -1.61 -10.92 -14.01
CA LEU A 77 -0.55 -9.90 -14.05
C LEU A 77 -1.11 -8.48 -14.16
N ASP A 78 -2.14 -8.26 -14.98
CA ASP A 78 -2.80 -6.96 -15.11
C ASP A 78 -3.52 -6.55 -13.81
N PHE A 79 -4.16 -7.50 -13.13
CA PHE A 79 -4.76 -7.28 -11.81
C PHE A 79 -3.71 -6.91 -10.76
N TYR A 80 -2.60 -7.65 -10.65
CA TYR A 80 -1.51 -7.34 -9.72
C TYR A 80 -0.83 -6.00 -10.05
N TYR A 81 -0.60 -5.70 -11.33
CA TYR A 81 0.03 -4.45 -11.75
C TYR A 81 -0.87 -3.24 -11.49
N THR A 82 -2.18 -3.38 -11.77
CA THR A 82 -3.17 -2.31 -11.60
C THR A 82 -3.52 -2.08 -10.12
N HIS A 83 -3.60 -3.12 -9.30
CA HIS A 83 -4.12 -3.02 -7.93
C HIS A 83 -3.07 -3.13 -6.81
N MET A 84 -1.88 -3.68 -7.05
CA MET A 84 -0.84 -3.81 -6.02
C MET A 84 0.36 -2.89 -6.28
N LEU A 85 0.89 -2.87 -7.51
CA LEU A 85 2.11 -2.10 -7.82
C LEU A 85 1.85 -0.60 -8.05
N ARG A 86 0.65 -0.23 -8.53
CA ARG A 86 0.29 1.19 -8.76
C ARG A 86 -0.04 1.98 -7.49
N PHE A 87 -0.28 1.30 -6.36
CA PHE A 87 -0.63 1.94 -5.09
C PHE A 87 0.50 1.97 -4.06
N GLU A 88 1.61 1.27 -4.31
CA GLU A 88 2.78 1.35 -3.44
C GLU A 88 3.36 2.77 -3.31
N PRO A 89 3.47 3.57 -4.41
CA PRO A 89 3.94 4.96 -4.31
C PRO A 89 2.93 5.90 -3.61
N LEU A 90 1.64 5.52 -3.57
CA LEU A 90 0.60 6.30 -2.89
C LEU A 90 0.58 6.02 -1.37
N LEU A 91 1.02 4.84 -0.94
CA LEU A 91 1.18 4.51 0.48
C LEU A 91 2.43 5.16 1.06
N GLU A 92 3.55 5.18 0.33
CA GLU A 92 4.78 5.85 0.80
C GLU A 92 4.62 7.37 0.94
N PHE A 93 3.82 8.01 0.08
CA PHE A 93 3.57 9.46 0.12
C PHE A 93 2.66 9.90 1.29
N VAL A 94 1.87 8.99 1.85
CA VAL A 94 0.95 9.30 2.97
C VAL A 94 1.64 9.20 4.34
N PHE A 95 2.75 8.45 4.45
CA PHE A 95 3.42 8.20 5.74
C PHE A 95 4.74 8.95 5.96
N HIS A 96 5.27 9.67 4.97
CA HIS A 96 6.53 10.42 5.11
C HIS A 96 6.48 11.87 4.60
N THR A 97 5.77 12.77 5.29
CA THR A 97 6.34 14.05 5.76
C THR A 97 5.34 14.89 6.57
N PRO A 98 5.71 15.36 7.78
CA PRO A 98 5.09 16.52 8.40
C PRO A 98 5.78 17.82 7.91
N LEU A 99 5.02 18.92 7.97
CA LEU A 99 5.45 20.34 8.03
C LEU A 99 5.36 21.20 6.73
N SER A 100 4.26 21.96 6.68
CA SER A 100 4.22 23.40 6.44
C SER A 100 4.88 24.00 5.18
N ALA A 101 4.07 24.17 4.13
CA ALA A 101 4.05 25.37 3.29
C ALA A 101 2.63 25.46 2.69
N ALA A 102 1.72 26.18 3.33
CA ALA A 102 1.31 27.51 2.90
C ALA A 102 0.85 27.57 1.42
N THR A 103 -0.45 27.84 1.26
CA THR A 103 -1.08 28.50 0.10
C THR A 103 -1.21 27.68 -1.19
N ALA A 104 -2.42 27.13 -1.40
CA ALA A 104 -3.00 27.01 -2.74
C ALA A 104 -3.18 28.43 -3.36
N PRO A 105 -3.25 28.60 -4.69
CA PRO A 105 -4.40 28.10 -5.44
C PRO A 105 -4.16 27.52 -6.85
N ALA A 106 -4.98 26.51 -7.16
CA ALA A 106 -5.74 26.26 -8.39
C ALA A 106 -5.26 26.82 -9.75
N SER A 107 -5.05 25.90 -10.72
CA SER A 107 -5.89 25.75 -11.93
C SER A 107 -5.41 24.54 -12.74
N VAL A 108 -6.12 23.41 -12.75
CA VAL A 108 -6.95 22.95 -13.89
C VAL A 108 -6.40 23.36 -15.27
N SER A 109 -5.80 22.41 -15.98
CA SER A 109 -6.26 22.02 -17.33
C SER A 109 -5.65 20.67 -17.73
N ASN A 110 -6.35 19.59 -17.40
CA ASN A 110 -6.21 18.33 -18.14
C ASN A 110 -6.99 18.51 -19.44
N GLY A 111 -6.27 18.76 -20.53
CA GLY A 111 -6.90 19.08 -21.80
C GLY A 111 -6.06 18.78 -23.04
N VAL A 112 -5.09 17.85 -23.00
CA VAL A 112 -4.43 17.35 -24.24
C VAL A 112 -3.88 15.93 -24.01
N LEU A 113 -4.73 14.92 -23.94
CA LEU A 113 -4.32 13.51 -24.08
C LEU A 113 -5.31 12.70 -24.94
N GLY A 114 -6.03 13.38 -25.83
CA GLY A 114 -6.98 12.75 -26.76
C GLY A 114 -6.40 12.41 -28.14
N GLU A 115 -5.27 13.01 -28.53
CA GLU A 115 -4.73 12.84 -29.90
C GLU A 115 -3.54 11.88 -30.00
N GLY A 116 -2.88 11.56 -28.89
CA GLY A 116 -1.68 10.69 -28.90
C GLY A 116 -1.95 9.18 -28.93
N LEU A 117 -3.19 8.74 -28.67
CA LEU A 117 -3.51 7.30 -28.58
C LEU A 117 -3.81 6.66 -29.94
N THR A 118 -4.12 7.47 -30.96
CA THR A 118 -4.44 6.99 -32.31
C THR A 118 -3.23 6.85 -33.23
N GLU A 119 -2.04 7.29 -32.81
CA GLU A 119 -0.78 7.08 -33.55
C GLU A 119 -0.02 5.82 -33.11
N VAL A 120 -0.31 5.28 -31.91
CA VAL A 120 0.45 4.16 -31.35
C VAL A 120 -0.06 2.79 -31.81
N PHE A 121 -1.31 2.69 -32.27
CA PHE A 121 -1.93 1.42 -32.70
C PHE A 121 -2.61 1.52 -34.07
N PRO A 122 -1.86 1.36 -35.18
CA PRO A 122 -2.43 1.35 -36.53
C PRO A 122 -3.26 0.10 -36.83
N GLU A 123 -3.22 -0.95 -36.00
CA GLU A 123 -3.96 -2.20 -36.21
C GLU A 123 -5.45 -2.14 -35.84
N LEU A 124 -5.89 -1.07 -35.16
CA LEU A 124 -7.29 -0.90 -34.75
C LEU A 124 -8.23 -0.39 -35.86
N LYS A 125 -7.75 -0.24 -37.11
CA LYS A 125 -8.59 0.23 -38.24
C LYS A 125 -9.22 -0.88 -39.08
N SER A 126 -8.92 -2.16 -38.83
CA SER A 126 -9.19 -3.20 -39.83
C SER A 126 -9.80 -4.48 -39.25
N THR A 127 -10.84 -4.41 -38.42
CA THR A 127 -11.63 -5.61 -38.09
C THR A 127 -13.07 -5.24 -37.70
N THR A 128 -13.80 -4.64 -38.65
CA THR A 128 -15.27 -4.64 -38.64
C THR A 128 -15.76 -5.30 -39.92
N ALA A 129 -15.53 -6.61 -40.03
CA ALA A 129 -16.22 -7.48 -40.99
C ALA A 129 -15.92 -8.94 -40.68
N LEU A 130 -16.65 -9.52 -39.72
CA LEU A 130 -17.06 -10.94 -39.80
C LEU A 130 -18.14 -11.22 -38.74
N VAL A 131 -19.29 -10.55 -38.85
CA VAL A 131 -20.55 -11.10 -38.35
C VAL A 131 -21.27 -11.67 -39.57
N GLY A 132 -21.52 -12.97 -39.53
CA GLY A 132 -22.24 -13.69 -40.58
C GLY A 132 -21.37 -14.73 -41.27
N ILE A 133 -21.33 -15.93 -40.71
CA ILE A 133 -21.71 -17.21 -41.35
C ILE A 133 -21.45 -18.28 -40.30
N CYS A 134 -22.50 -18.65 -39.56
CA CYS A 134 -22.62 -19.94 -38.88
C CYS A 134 -24.11 -20.30 -38.82
N ASP A 135 -24.76 -20.27 -39.99
CA ASP A 135 -25.98 -21.05 -40.24
C ASP A 135 -25.55 -22.21 -41.14
N GLY A 136 -25.52 -23.42 -40.58
CA GLY A 136 -25.12 -24.61 -41.32
C GLY A 136 -24.60 -25.75 -40.47
N CYS A 137 -25.36 -26.20 -39.47
CA CYS A 137 -25.24 -27.61 -39.09
C CYS A 137 -25.96 -28.45 -40.16
N PRO A 138 -25.28 -29.41 -40.83
CA PRO A 138 -25.94 -30.33 -41.72
C PRO A 138 -26.82 -31.29 -40.89
N PRO A 139 -27.99 -31.71 -41.40
CA PRO A 139 -28.72 -32.80 -40.76
C PRO A 139 -27.84 -34.05 -40.79
N SER A 140 -27.57 -34.61 -39.62
CA SER A 140 -26.98 -35.93 -39.48
C SER A 140 -27.87 -36.93 -40.20
N LEU A 141 -27.36 -37.48 -41.29
CA LEU A 141 -27.94 -38.63 -41.99
C LEU A 141 -28.01 -39.80 -40.99
N THR A 142 -29.16 -39.95 -40.33
CA THR A 142 -29.64 -41.25 -39.82
C THR A 142 -29.84 -42.15 -41.02
N ARG A 143 -28.73 -42.78 -41.44
CA ARG A 143 -28.78 -43.90 -42.36
C ARG A 143 -29.42 -45.05 -41.59
N GLU A 144 -30.71 -45.27 -41.80
CA GLU A 144 -31.32 -46.55 -41.46
C GLU A 144 -30.43 -47.66 -42.04
N PRO A 145 -30.02 -48.66 -41.24
CA PRO A 145 -29.39 -49.82 -41.81
C PRO A 145 -30.48 -50.53 -42.63
N VAL A 146 -30.26 -50.56 -43.95
CA VAL A 146 -30.99 -51.43 -44.88
C VAL A 146 -31.13 -52.81 -44.23
N PRO A 147 -32.33 -53.40 -44.13
CA PRO A 147 -32.49 -54.72 -43.57
C PRO A 147 -31.78 -55.71 -44.49
N ILE A 148 -30.55 -56.06 -44.16
CA ILE A 148 -29.94 -57.29 -44.66
C ILE A 148 -30.83 -58.38 -44.08
N GLN A 149 -31.71 -58.95 -44.91
CA GLN A 149 -32.45 -60.13 -44.51
C GLN A 149 -31.40 -61.17 -44.08
N PRO A 150 -31.39 -61.59 -42.81
CA PRO A 150 -30.42 -62.59 -42.37
C PRO A 150 -30.72 -63.84 -43.19
N ALA A 151 -29.75 -64.30 -43.99
CA ALA A 151 -29.79 -65.61 -44.63
C ALA A 151 -30.36 -66.60 -43.61
N ALA A 152 -31.40 -67.35 -43.98
CA ALA A 152 -32.22 -68.12 -43.05
C ALA A 152 -31.37 -69.03 -42.17
N VAL A 153 -30.94 -68.50 -41.02
CA VAL A 153 -30.12 -69.22 -40.06
C VAL A 153 -31.03 -70.29 -39.47
N PRO A 154 -30.66 -71.58 -39.55
CA PRO A 154 -31.47 -72.67 -39.01
C PRO A 154 -31.92 -72.34 -37.58
N ALA A 155 -33.16 -72.71 -37.23
CA ALA A 155 -33.76 -72.35 -35.93
C ALA A 155 -32.87 -72.73 -34.72
N LYS A 156 -32.12 -73.83 -34.84
CA LYS A 156 -31.12 -74.25 -33.85
C LYS A 156 -29.97 -73.26 -33.70
N THR A 157 -29.38 -72.76 -34.77
CA THR A 157 -28.27 -71.78 -34.71
C THR A 157 -28.76 -70.41 -34.23
N ARG A 158 -29.97 -69.96 -34.62
CA ARG A 158 -30.59 -68.73 -34.07
C ARG A 158 -30.74 -68.76 -32.56
N TYR A 159 -31.13 -69.90 -32.00
CA TYR A 159 -31.27 -70.08 -30.56
C TYR A 159 -29.92 -69.90 -29.84
N TYR A 160 -28.84 -70.47 -30.35
CA TYR A 160 -27.50 -70.31 -29.75
C TYR A 160 -27.03 -68.85 -29.78
N TYR A 161 -27.20 -68.15 -30.92
CA TYR A 161 -26.85 -66.74 -31.04
C TYR A 161 -27.68 -65.84 -30.12
N ASN A 162 -29.01 -66.04 -30.06
CA ASN A 162 -29.85 -65.28 -29.14
C ASN A 162 -29.49 -65.57 -27.68
N SER A 163 -29.16 -66.81 -27.33
CA SER A 163 -28.73 -67.14 -25.97
C SER A 163 -27.39 -66.49 -25.60
N ALA A 164 -26.46 -66.38 -26.56
CA ALA A 164 -25.16 -65.73 -26.37
C ALA A 164 -25.32 -64.21 -26.26
N LEU A 165 -26.15 -63.59 -27.11
CA LEU A 165 -26.48 -62.17 -27.03
C LEU A 165 -27.18 -61.82 -25.71
N MET A 166 -28.14 -62.62 -25.27
CA MET A 166 -28.82 -62.38 -23.98
C MET A 166 -27.87 -62.53 -22.78
N ARG A 167 -26.87 -63.42 -22.86
CA ARG A 167 -25.81 -63.47 -21.84
C ARG A 167 -24.96 -62.22 -21.86
N LEU A 168 -24.57 -61.74 -23.05
CA LEU A 168 -23.78 -60.52 -23.22
C LEU A 168 -24.54 -59.28 -22.72
N TYR A 169 -25.83 -59.15 -23.02
CA TYR A 169 -26.66 -58.06 -22.49
C TYR A 169 -26.82 -58.11 -20.97
N ARG A 170 -26.94 -59.31 -20.38
CA ARG A 170 -26.98 -59.46 -18.92
C ARG A 170 -25.65 -59.10 -18.28
N GLU A 171 -24.54 -59.47 -18.92
CA GLU A 171 -23.18 -59.16 -18.46
C GLU A 171 -22.91 -57.64 -18.55
N VAL A 172 -23.31 -56.99 -19.64
CA VAL A 172 -23.24 -55.53 -19.79
C VAL A 172 -24.12 -54.83 -18.76
N ALA A 173 -25.36 -55.29 -18.55
CA ALA A 173 -26.26 -54.69 -17.55
C ALA A 173 -25.76 -54.87 -16.11
N LEU A 174 -25.00 -55.93 -15.82
CA LEU A 174 -24.32 -56.11 -14.54
C LEU A 174 -23.12 -55.15 -14.42
N GLN A 175 -22.29 -55.06 -15.46
CA GLN A 175 -21.17 -54.11 -15.49
C GLN A 175 -21.63 -52.66 -15.35
N GLU A 176 -22.72 -52.26 -16.01
CA GLU A 176 -23.31 -50.92 -15.89
C GLU A 176 -23.81 -50.63 -14.46
N LYS A 177 -24.37 -51.64 -13.79
CA LYS A 177 -24.78 -51.50 -12.38
C LYS A 177 -23.59 -51.36 -11.45
N ASP A 178 -22.55 -52.17 -11.65
CA ASP A 178 -21.33 -52.11 -10.86
C ASP A 178 -20.63 -50.76 -11.05
N LEU A 179 -20.52 -50.26 -12.30
CA LEU A 179 -20.01 -48.93 -12.64
C LEU A 179 -20.83 -47.80 -12.02
N ALA A 180 -22.17 -47.89 -12.05
CA ALA A 180 -23.04 -46.89 -11.44
C ALA A 180 -22.87 -46.85 -9.90
N GLN A 181 -22.65 -48.01 -9.28
CA GLN A 181 -22.39 -48.11 -7.84
C GLN A 181 -21.01 -47.55 -7.48
N GLU A 182 -19.97 -47.85 -8.26
CA GLU A 182 -18.65 -47.25 -8.10
C GLU A 182 -18.70 -45.73 -8.24
N TYR A 183 -19.40 -45.21 -9.26
CA TYR A 183 -19.57 -43.77 -9.45
C TYR A 183 -20.34 -43.12 -8.28
N ALA A 184 -21.39 -43.76 -7.77
CA ALA A 184 -22.12 -43.28 -6.58
C ALA A 184 -21.23 -43.28 -5.32
N SER A 185 -20.35 -44.27 -5.17
CA SER A 185 -19.40 -44.31 -4.05
C SER A 185 -18.31 -43.23 -4.16
N GLU A 186 -17.84 -42.96 -5.38
CA GLU A 186 -16.84 -41.93 -5.62
C GLU A 186 -17.39 -40.52 -5.46
N THR A 187 -18.62 -40.26 -5.91
CA THR A 187 -19.29 -38.97 -5.71
C THR A 187 -19.53 -38.66 -4.24
N THR A 188 -19.93 -39.64 -3.44
CA THR A 188 -20.07 -39.44 -1.98
C THR A 188 -18.72 -39.23 -1.29
N ARG A 189 -17.66 -39.91 -1.73
CA ARG A 189 -16.29 -39.70 -1.24
C ARG A 189 -15.78 -38.28 -1.57
N LEU A 190 -16.01 -37.81 -2.80
CA LEU A 190 -15.65 -36.45 -3.21
C LEU A 190 -16.42 -35.39 -2.41
N ALA A 191 -17.73 -35.54 -2.24
CA ALA A 191 -18.53 -34.61 -1.44
C ALA A 191 -18.05 -34.55 0.03
N ALA A 192 -17.65 -35.69 0.61
CA ALA A 192 -17.09 -35.72 1.95
C ALA A 192 -15.72 -35.01 2.04
N ALA A 193 -14.86 -35.18 1.03
CA ALA A 193 -13.58 -34.51 0.95
C ALA A 193 -13.74 -32.99 0.77
N GLU A 194 -14.65 -32.56 -0.10
CA GLU A 194 -14.99 -31.14 -0.31
C GLU A 194 -15.49 -30.48 0.97
N LEU A 195 -16.35 -31.16 1.74
CA LEU A 195 -16.82 -30.66 3.03
C LEU A 195 -15.71 -30.54 4.08
N SER A 196 -14.74 -31.47 4.10
CA SER A 196 -13.58 -31.37 5.00
C SER A 196 -12.67 -30.20 4.59
N VAL A 197 -12.40 -30.03 3.30
CA VAL A 197 -11.62 -28.88 2.81
C VAL A 197 -12.31 -27.56 3.17
N GLN A 198 -13.62 -27.47 2.98
CA GLN A 198 -14.39 -26.27 3.33
C GLN A 198 -14.28 -25.95 4.82
N ARG A 199 -14.50 -26.93 5.70
CA ARG A 199 -14.45 -26.71 7.15
C ARG A 199 -13.05 -26.43 7.66
N ASP A 200 -12.10 -27.27 7.30
CA ASP A 200 -10.79 -27.28 7.96
C ASP A 200 -9.86 -26.24 7.36
N ILE A 201 -9.91 -26.07 6.03
CA ILE A 201 -9.02 -25.15 5.33
C ILE A 201 -9.68 -23.78 5.23
N ILE A 202 -10.89 -23.69 4.70
CA ILE A 202 -11.48 -22.38 4.40
C ILE A 202 -12.03 -21.74 5.68
N ASP A 203 -12.99 -22.39 6.34
CA ASP A 203 -13.62 -21.83 7.54
C ASP A 203 -12.62 -21.77 8.71
N GLY A 204 -11.77 -22.79 8.85
CA GLY A 204 -10.70 -22.85 9.86
C GLY A 204 -9.67 -21.73 9.69
N SER A 205 -9.17 -21.50 8.47
CA SER A 205 -8.22 -20.41 8.21
C SER A 205 -8.88 -19.04 8.37
N LEU A 206 -10.12 -18.88 7.90
CA LEU A 206 -10.86 -17.63 8.05
C LEU A 206 -11.12 -17.30 9.53
N ALA A 207 -11.49 -18.29 10.33
CA ALA A 207 -11.67 -18.13 11.77
C ALA A 207 -10.33 -17.79 12.47
N GLY A 208 -9.22 -18.38 12.02
CA GLY A 208 -7.88 -18.02 12.50
C GLY A 208 -7.51 -16.57 12.19
N GLN A 209 -7.74 -16.14 10.96
CA GLN A 209 -7.50 -14.75 10.52
C GLN A 209 -8.36 -13.75 11.29
N LEU A 210 -9.65 -14.05 11.48
CA LEU A 210 -10.56 -13.19 12.25
C LEU A 210 -10.11 -13.03 13.71
N ARG A 211 -9.59 -14.10 14.34
CA ARG A 211 -9.05 -14.00 15.71
C ARG A 211 -7.82 -13.11 15.76
N ILE A 212 -6.89 -13.28 14.82
CA ILE A 212 -5.68 -12.44 14.75
C ILE A 212 -6.07 -10.98 14.53
N GLU A 213 -7.00 -10.70 13.62
CA GLU A 213 -7.51 -9.33 13.41
C GLU A 213 -8.10 -8.73 14.69
N GLN A 214 -8.87 -9.51 15.45
CA GLN A 214 -9.42 -9.06 16.73
C GLN A 214 -8.33 -8.78 17.76
N GLU A 215 -7.32 -9.65 17.88
CA GLU A 215 -6.19 -9.46 18.80
C GLU A 215 -5.37 -8.20 18.45
N GLU A 216 -5.10 -7.98 17.16
CA GLU A 216 -4.41 -6.79 16.67
C GLU A 216 -5.25 -5.52 16.88
N GLN A 217 -6.56 -5.59 16.68
CA GLN A 217 -7.46 -4.46 16.95
C GLN A 217 -7.51 -4.13 18.45
N GLU A 218 -7.50 -5.13 19.34
CA GLU A 218 -7.38 -4.92 20.77
C GLU A 218 -6.03 -4.31 21.16
N ALA A 219 -4.93 -4.77 20.55
CA ALA A 219 -3.60 -4.21 20.77
C ALA A 219 -3.53 -2.75 20.32
N LEU A 220 -4.12 -2.43 19.15
CA LEU A 220 -4.23 -1.07 18.64
C LEU A 220 -5.04 -0.18 19.60
N ASN A 221 -6.18 -0.66 20.10
CA ASN A 221 -6.99 0.09 21.05
C ASN A 221 -6.20 0.39 22.35
N LYS A 222 -5.46 -0.59 22.88
CA LYS A 222 -4.59 -0.39 24.05
C LYS A 222 -3.48 0.64 23.77
N LEU A 223 -2.89 0.62 22.58
CA LEU A 223 -1.88 1.60 22.16
C LEU A 223 -2.47 3.01 22.04
N LEU A 224 -3.69 3.14 21.52
CA LEU A 224 -4.40 4.42 21.45
C LEU A 224 -4.70 4.99 22.83
N GLU A 225 -5.14 4.16 23.78
CA GLU A 225 -5.35 4.57 25.17
C GLU A 225 -4.04 5.03 25.83
N PHE A 226 -2.95 4.28 25.62
CA PHE A 226 -1.63 4.67 26.13
C PHE A 226 -1.17 6.00 25.52
N LEU A 227 -1.34 6.20 24.22
CA LEU A 227 -1.00 7.44 23.53
C LEU A 227 -1.85 8.62 24.04
N ALA A 228 -3.15 8.41 24.29
CA ALA A 228 -4.01 9.41 24.92
C ALA A 228 -3.52 9.77 26.34
N GLY A 229 -3.08 8.78 27.11
CA GLY A 229 -2.46 8.99 28.43
C GLY A 229 -1.18 9.83 28.36
N VAL A 230 -0.26 9.47 27.45
CA VAL A 230 1.01 10.19 27.27
C VAL A 230 0.77 11.61 26.76
N THR A 231 -0.14 11.82 25.82
CA THR A 231 -0.46 13.16 25.31
C THR A 231 -1.06 14.06 26.39
N ALA A 232 -1.93 13.53 27.25
CA ALA A 232 -2.45 14.25 28.41
C ALA A 232 -1.34 14.63 29.41
N GLN A 233 -0.42 13.70 29.70
CA GLN A 233 0.74 13.98 30.55
C GLN A 233 1.65 15.06 29.95
N CYS A 234 1.96 14.97 28.65
CA CYS A 234 2.74 16.00 27.96
C CYS A 234 2.06 17.37 28.01
N ALA A 235 0.73 17.44 27.88
CA ALA A 235 -0.02 18.68 28.01
C ALA A 235 0.08 19.26 29.43
N ALA A 236 -0.04 18.41 30.46
CA ALA A 236 0.13 18.82 31.85
C ALA A 236 1.55 19.35 32.13
N TYR A 237 2.59 18.66 31.64
CA TYR A 237 3.97 19.14 31.77
C TYR A 237 4.19 20.47 31.06
N ARG A 238 3.62 20.67 29.86
CA ARG A 238 3.70 21.96 29.16
C ARG A 238 3.07 23.09 29.98
N GLN A 239 1.92 22.86 30.61
CA GLN A 239 1.29 23.83 31.49
C GLN A 239 2.16 24.15 32.72
N LEU A 240 2.78 23.13 33.33
CA LEU A 240 3.69 23.32 34.47
C LEU A 240 4.92 24.14 34.07
N VAL A 241 5.51 23.87 32.90
CA VAL A 241 6.65 24.62 32.37
C VAL A 241 6.26 26.07 32.08
N GLN A 242 5.08 26.31 31.49
CA GLN A 242 4.57 27.66 31.26
C GLN A 242 4.38 28.42 32.58
N ALA A 243 3.71 27.81 33.57
CA ALA A 243 3.51 28.41 34.88
C ALA A 243 4.85 28.70 35.60
N ALA A 244 5.83 27.80 35.49
CA ALA A 244 7.17 28.04 36.02
C ALA A 244 7.86 29.21 35.31
N GLY A 245 7.74 29.31 33.98
CA GLY A 245 8.26 30.42 33.19
C GLY A 245 7.65 31.76 33.58
N GLU A 246 6.34 31.81 33.85
CA GLU A 246 5.67 33.02 34.35
C GLU A 246 6.14 33.42 35.74
N ARG A 247 6.34 32.44 36.64
CA ARG A 247 6.90 32.70 37.98
C ARG A 247 8.31 33.26 37.91
N ILE A 248 9.17 32.71 37.05
CA ILE A 248 10.54 33.22 36.85
C ILE A 248 10.50 34.67 36.38
N LYS A 249 9.69 34.99 35.35
CA LYS A 249 9.50 36.37 34.89
C LYS A 249 9.00 37.30 36.00
N GLY A 250 8.10 36.82 36.86
CA GLY A 250 7.63 37.56 38.03
C GLY A 250 8.75 37.87 39.04
N ILE A 251 9.59 36.88 39.33
CA ILE A 251 10.75 37.02 40.22
C ILE A 251 11.78 38.00 39.63
N GLU A 252 12.05 37.92 38.33
CA GLU A 252 12.98 38.82 37.65
C GLU A 252 12.52 40.27 37.73
N LYS A 253 11.24 40.55 37.46
CA LYS A 253 10.66 41.90 37.62
C LYS A 253 10.76 42.40 39.06
N ALA A 254 10.49 41.54 40.04
CA ALA A 254 10.60 41.90 41.46
C ALA A 254 12.06 42.20 41.84
N ARG A 255 13.02 41.44 41.30
CA ARG A 255 14.46 41.67 41.49
C ARG A 255 14.89 43.01 40.89
N GLU A 256 14.46 43.31 39.67
CA GLU A 256 14.73 44.61 39.02
C GLU A 256 14.18 45.78 39.82
N ALA A 257 12.93 45.68 40.29
CA ALA A 257 12.33 46.70 41.14
C ALA A 257 13.08 46.88 42.47
N CYS A 258 13.54 45.79 43.08
CA CYS A 258 14.34 45.83 44.30
C CYS A 258 15.71 46.50 44.06
N LEU A 259 16.38 46.17 42.95
CA LEU A 259 17.63 46.80 42.56
C LEU A 259 17.45 48.30 42.32
N ALA A 260 16.41 48.71 41.60
CA ALA A 260 16.09 50.13 41.37
C ALA A 260 15.81 50.88 42.69
N ARG A 261 15.11 50.24 43.63
CA ARG A 261 14.89 50.81 44.96
C ARG A 261 16.20 50.95 45.74
N LYS A 262 17.06 49.94 45.68
CA LYS A 262 18.37 49.96 46.34
C LYS A 262 19.25 51.11 45.82
N THR A 263 19.37 51.25 44.50
CA THR A 263 20.18 52.32 43.90
C THR A 263 19.65 53.72 44.25
N ASN A 264 18.32 53.90 44.30
CA ASN A 264 17.70 55.15 44.73
C ASN A 264 18.03 55.47 46.20
N LEU A 265 17.97 54.48 47.09
CA LEU A 265 18.33 54.66 48.50
C LEU A 265 19.82 54.94 48.68
N GLU A 266 20.70 54.30 47.92
CA GLU A 266 22.14 54.57 47.92
C GLU A 266 22.43 56.00 47.45
N ALA A 267 21.76 56.47 46.39
CA ALA A 267 21.88 57.85 45.91
C ALA A 267 21.41 58.87 46.98
N LYS A 268 20.25 58.63 47.60
CA LYS A 268 19.74 59.49 48.69
C LYS A 268 20.67 59.50 49.90
N LYS A 269 21.27 58.36 50.24
CA LYS A 269 22.24 58.29 51.34
C LYS A 269 23.48 59.14 51.04
N LEU A 270 24.02 59.06 49.83
CA LEU A 270 25.17 59.88 49.41
C LEU A 270 24.85 61.38 49.45
N GLU A 271 23.66 61.77 48.99
CA GLU A 271 23.19 63.15 49.07
C GLU A 271 23.09 63.62 50.54
N GLN A 272 22.49 62.82 51.41
CA GLN A 272 22.38 63.12 52.84
C GLN A 272 23.75 63.24 53.52
N MET A 273 24.70 62.37 53.17
CA MET A 273 26.08 62.45 53.66
C MET A 273 26.74 63.76 53.24
N GLY A 274 26.63 64.15 51.97
CA GLY A 274 27.18 65.41 51.47
C GLY A 274 26.49 66.65 52.08
N ASN A 275 25.19 66.57 52.37
CA ASN A 275 24.48 67.63 53.08
C ASN A 275 24.95 67.72 54.55
N ALA A 276 25.15 66.59 55.22
CA ALA A 276 25.65 66.56 56.60
C ALA A 276 27.08 67.13 56.70
N GLU A 277 27.94 66.87 55.71
CA GLU A 277 29.28 67.47 55.62
C GLU A 277 29.22 68.98 55.44
N ARG A 278 28.38 69.48 54.51
CA ARG A 278 28.15 70.92 54.33
C ARG A 278 27.65 71.59 55.61
N ILE A 279 26.70 71.00 56.32
CA ILE A 279 26.21 71.53 57.60
C ILE A 279 27.35 71.58 58.64
N LYS A 280 28.22 70.57 58.71
CA LYS A 280 29.38 70.59 59.62
C LYS A 280 30.33 71.76 59.30
N GLU A 281 30.59 72.00 58.02
CA GLU A 281 31.44 73.11 57.56
C GLU A 281 30.82 74.47 57.90
N GLU A 282 29.53 74.64 57.64
CA GLU A 282 28.78 75.84 57.99
C GLU A 282 28.80 76.09 59.50
N VAL A 283 28.50 75.07 60.31
CA VAL A 283 28.54 75.17 61.78
C VAL A 283 29.95 75.53 62.27
N ALA A 284 31.01 74.94 61.67
CA ALA A 284 32.38 75.29 62.01
C ALA A 284 32.75 76.72 61.61
N ALA A 285 32.21 77.23 60.49
CA ALA A 285 32.37 78.63 60.10
C ALA A 285 31.64 79.58 61.06
N TYR A 286 30.38 79.27 61.40
CA TYR A 286 29.61 80.04 62.37
C TYR A 286 30.27 80.07 63.75
N ARG A 287 30.79 78.93 64.24
CA ARG A 287 31.53 78.88 65.51
C ARG A 287 32.73 79.82 65.51
N ARG A 288 33.54 79.79 64.45
CA ARG A 288 34.68 80.72 64.28
C ARG A 288 34.20 82.18 64.28
N CYS A 289 33.12 82.52 63.59
CA CYS A 289 32.56 83.86 63.60
C CYS A 289 32.06 84.29 65.00
N VAL A 290 31.41 83.39 65.73
CA VAL A 290 30.92 83.63 67.10
C VAL A 290 32.08 83.82 68.06
N GLU A 291 33.14 83.01 67.97
CA GLU A 291 34.36 83.16 68.77
C GLU A 291 35.02 84.51 68.52
N VAL A 292 35.17 84.92 67.25
CA VAL A 292 35.69 86.25 66.90
C VAL A 292 34.80 87.35 67.47
N ALA A 293 33.48 87.27 67.28
CA ALA A 293 32.54 88.25 67.81
C ALA A 293 32.58 88.34 69.35
N ALA A 294 32.74 87.20 70.04
CA ALA A 294 32.87 87.15 71.49
C ALA A 294 34.17 87.83 71.97
N THR A 295 35.30 87.54 71.32
CA THR A 295 36.58 88.21 71.66
C THR A 295 36.51 89.72 71.43
N GLU A 296 35.87 90.16 70.34
CA GLU A 296 35.68 91.57 70.03
C GLU A 296 34.72 92.25 71.02
N LEU A 297 33.66 91.56 71.42
CA LEU A 297 32.75 92.04 72.47
C LEU A 297 33.48 92.23 73.81
N GLU A 298 34.34 91.28 74.21
CA GLU A 298 35.14 91.42 75.44
C GLU A 298 36.12 92.60 75.36
N LYS A 299 36.79 92.82 74.21
CA LYS A 299 37.60 94.03 74.00
C LYS A 299 36.79 95.31 74.16
N ARG A 300 35.60 95.37 73.55
CA ARG A 300 34.70 96.53 73.66
C ARG A 300 34.20 96.75 75.08
N LYS A 301 33.90 95.68 75.83
CA LYS A 301 33.56 95.77 77.25
C LYS A 301 34.69 96.36 78.08
N LEU A 302 35.94 95.95 77.84
CA LEU A 302 37.12 96.53 78.52
C LEU A 302 37.28 98.01 78.21
N ILE A 303 37.13 98.41 76.94
CA ILE A 303 37.17 99.83 76.54
C ILE A 303 36.05 100.62 77.24
N ASN A 304 34.82 100.10 77.24
CA ASN A 304 33.69 100.76 77.89
C ASN A 304 33.93 100.95 79.40
N ARG A 305 34.41 99.92 80.11
CA ARG A 305 34.77 100.06 81.53
C ARG A 305 35.83 101.13 81.74
N SER A 306 36.89 101.15 80.92
CA SER A 306 37.93 102.19 81.00
C SER A 306 37.38 103.59 80.74
N LEU A 307 36.40 103.74 79.83
CA LEU A 307 35.75 105.03 79.56
C LEU A 307 34.82 105.44 80.71
N GLU A 308 34.09 104.51 81.31
CA GLU A 308 33.27 104.75 82.49
C GLU A 308 34.12 105.21 83.68
N ASP A 309 35.25 104.53 83.94
CA ASP A 309 36.22 104.92 84.98
C ASP A 309 36.77 106.33 84.73
N GLU A 310 37.09 106.68 83.48
CA GLU A 310 37.59 108.00 83.10
C GLU A 310 36.51 109.09 83.26
N ILE A 311 35.26 108.78 82.92
CA ILE A 311 34.10 109.66 83.17
C ILE A 311 33.93 109.88 84.67
N GLU A 312 34.02 108.84 85.49
CA GLU A 312 33.91 108.95 86.94
C GLU A 312 35.04 109.80 87.53
N LYS A 313 36.29 109.57 87.11
CA LYS A 313 37.44 110.41 87.49
C LYS A 313 37.21 111.87 87.14
N ARG A 314 36.75 112.16 85.91
CA ARG A 314 36.43 113.54 85.48
C ARG A 314 35.28 114.14 86.28
N ARG A 315 34.22 113.37 86.56
CA ARG A 315 33.11 113.80 87.42
C ARG A 315 33.59 114.12 88.84
N ALA A 316 34.46 113.28 89.41
CA ALA A 316 35.06 113.51 90.72
C ALA A 316 35.96 114.75 90.74
N ALA A 317 36.79 114.94 89.70
CA ALA A 317 37.63 116.12 89.54
C ALA A 317 36.79 117.41 89.42
N MET A 318 35.71 117.39 88.64
CA MET A 318 34.77 118.51 88.52
C MET A 318 34.04 118.78 89.84
N LYS A 319 33.69 117.75 90.62
CA LYS A 319 33.13 117.91 91.97
C LYS A 319 34.12 118.53 92.95
N ARG A 320 35.41 118.19 92.85
CA ARG A 320 36.48 118.82 93.67
C ARG A 320 36.65 120.30 93.32
N ARG A 321 36.71 120.64 92.02
CA ARG A 321 36.78 122.03 91.54
C ARG A 321 35.59 122.92 91.92
N ARG A 322 34.43 122.34 92.24
CA ARG A 322 33.23 123.07 92.70
C ARG A 322 33.18 123.29 94.22
N LYS A 323 34.08 122.65 94.98
CA LYS A 323 34.19 122.75 96.44
C LYS A 323 35.33 123.65 96.91
N GLU A 324 36.23 124.03 96.00
CA GLU A 324 37.15 125.16 96.12
C GLU A 324 36.43 126.46 95.76
#